data_AF-A0A7J6TF29-F1
#
_entry.id   AF-A0A7J6TF29-F1
#
_cell.length_a   1.000
_cell.length_b   1.000
_cell.length_c   1.000
_cell.angle_alpha   90.00
_cell.angle_beta   90.00
_cell.angle_gamma   90.00
#
_symmetry.space_group_name_H-M   'P 1'
#
loop_
_entity.id
_entity.type
_entity.pdbx_description
1 polymer ?
#
loop_
_entity_poly.entity_id
_entity_poly.type
_entity_poly.pdbx_seq_one_letter_code
_entity_poly.pdbx_strand_id
1 'polypeptide(L)'
;MAPGTSTALNSLMVEGFQLNPPAVVPGVWSYELTVSADVEEIEVFASAEGQWGGEVCILRCNNGSGVGTMGQTVRLDPGPPWFTQLPIITKSADRQRQQTYVLNVRREVSSVAELAGLSAEECELTPAFHPNVTDYSCTFRYNVTMTAKLTPLLDSSRCPGCIILAPDNTVPYNLRNEFSKMRP
;
A
#
# COMPACT_ATOMS: atom_id res chain seq x y z
N MET A 1 2.03 18.13 -43.18
CA MET A 1 2.71 16.96 -42.57
C MET A 1 1.63 16.17 -41.83
N ALA A 2 1.60 14.84 -41.99
CA ALA A 2 0.61 14.00 -41.31
C ALA A 2 0.94 13.89 -39.80
N PRO A 3 -0.06 13.81 -38.92
CA PRO A 3 0.18 13.56 -37.51
C PRO A 3 0.96 12.25 -37.30
N GLY A 4 1.88 12.24 -36.34
CA GLY A 4 2.70 11.07 -36.04
C GLY A 4 1.89 9.90 -35.47
N THR A 5 2.29 8.67 -35.78
CA THR A 5 1.57 7.44 -35.39
C THR A 5 2.21 6.69 -34.23
N SER A 6 3.29 7.21 -33.62
CA SER A 6 3.99 6.52 -32.52
C SER A 6 3.09 6.41 -31.28
N THR A 7 3.25 5.30 -30.57
CA THR A 7 2.68 5.04 -29.24
C THR A 7 3.77 4.57 -28.28
N ALA A 8 5.03 4.88 -28.59
CA ALA A 8 6.12 4.53 -27.71
C ALA A 8 6.14 5.44 -26.47
N LEU A 9 6.57 4.91 -25.34
CA LEU A 9 6.95 5.71 -24.18
C LEU A 9 8.34 6.28 -24.46
N ASN A 10 8.54 7.56 -24.19
CA ASN A 10 9.82 8.23 -24.33
C ASN A 10 10.57 8.26 -22.99
N SER A 11 9.85 8.49 -21.89
CA SER A 11 10.43 8.45 -20.55
C SER A 11 9.43 7.90 -19.52
N LEU A 12 9.99 7.26 -18.50
CA LEU A 12 9.29 6.89 -17.28
C LEU A 12 10.25 7.10 -16.11
N MET A 13 9.80 7.86 -15.11
CA MET A 13 10.54 8.17 -13.90
C MET A 13 9.58 8.21 -12.72
N VAL A 14 10.08 7.85 -11.54
CA VAL A 14 9.38 8.07 -10.28
C VAL A 14 10.33 8.87 -9.39
N GLU A 15 9.88 10.01 -8.89
CA GLU A 15 10.77 10.92 -8.14
C GLU A 15 11.31 10.25 -6.88
N GLY A 16 12.63 10.25 -6.72
CA GLY A 16 13.30 9.63 -5.57
C GLY A 16 13.50 8.11 -5.68
N PHE A 17 13.04 7.45 -6.75
CA PHE A 17 13.14 5.99 -6.89
C PHE A 17 13.78 5.55 -8.21
N GLN A 18 14.44 4.39 -8.17
CA GLN A 18 14.98 3.73 -9.35
C GLN A 18 14.04 2.62 -9.83
N LEU A 19 13.70 2.66 -11.12
CA LEU A 19 12.92 1.62 -11.77
C LEU A 19 13.79 0.43 -12.19
N ASN A 20 13.15 -0.71 -12.43
CA ASN A 20 13.74 -1.85 -13.11
C ASN A 20 12.86 -2.26 -14.31
N PRO A 21 13.34 -2.10 -15.56
CA PRO A 21 14.59 -1.45 -15.97
C PRO A 21 14.67 0.04 -15.58
N PRO A 22 15.87 0.63 -15.44
CA PRO A 22 16.05 2.00 -14.95
C PRO A 22 15.68 3.09 -15.95
N ALA A 23 15.48 2.73 -17.22
CA ALA A 23 15.08 3.64 -18.29
C ALA A 23 14.18 2.90 -19.27
N VAL A 24 13.50 3.63 -20.15
CA VAL A 24 12.65 3.03 -21.16
C VAL A 24 13.48 2.19 -22.14
N VAL A 25 13.11 0.91 -22.28
CA VAL A 25 13.78 -0.03 -23.19
C VAL A 25 12.81 -0.45 -24.30
N PRO A 26 13.22 -0.40 -25.59
CA PRO A 26 12.38 -0.86 -26.69
C PRO A 26 11.88 -2.30 -26.49
N GLY A 27 10.58 -2.51 -26.67
CA GLY A 27 9.94 -3.81 -26.49
C GLY A 27 9.63 -4.18 -25.03
N VAL A 28 9.99 -3.34 -24.06
CA VAL A 28 9.62 -3.52 -22.64
C VAL A 28 8.36 -2.73 -22.31
N TRP A 29 7.36 -3.45 -21.83
CA TRP A 29 6.03 -2.91 -21.50
C TRP A 29 5.74 -2.92 -19.99
N SER A 30 6.65 -3.47 -19.19
CA SER A 30 6.51 -3.65 -17.74
C SER A 30 7.74 -3.08 -17.04
N TYR A 31 7.50 -2.28 -16.00
CA TYR A 31 8.53 -1.70 -15.15
C TYR A 31 8.20 -2.04 -13.71
N GLU A 32 9.22 -2.39 -12.94
CA GLU A 32 9.10 -2.71 -11.53
C GLU A 32 9.63 -1.53 -10.71
N LEU A 33 8.92 -1.21 -9.62
CA LEU A 33 9.34 -0.29 -8.59
C LEU A 33 9.20 -0.98 -7.24
N THR A 34 10.24 -0.94 -6.41
CA THR A 34 10.13 -1.33 -5.00
C THR A 34 10.23 -0.08 -4.13
N VAL A 35 9.30 0.09 -3.21
CA VAL A 35 9.28 1.19 -2.22
C VAL A 35 9.27 0.63 -0.81
N SER A 36 9.80 1.39 0.16
CA SER A 36 9.78 0.99 1.57
C SER A 36 8.38 1.04 2.18
N ALA A 37 8.20 0.38 3.32
CA ALA A 37 6.90 0.22 3.98
C ALA A 37 6.26 1.56 4.42
N ASP A 38 7.03 2.63 4.60
CA ASP A 38 6.60 3.96 5.05
C ASP A 38 6.18 4.90 3.92
N VAL A 39 6.39 4.54 2.64
CA VAL A 39 6.02 5.39 1.50
C VAL A 39 4.51 5.37 1.24
N GLU A 40 3.83 6.46 1.53
CA GLU A 40 2.37 6.60 1.33
C GLU A 40 1.98 7.13 -0.06
N GLU A 41 2.91 7.79 -0.75
CA GLU A 41 2.68 8.33 -2.08
C GLU A 41 3.96 8.34 -2.91
N ILE A 42 3.77 8.29 -4.22
CA ILE A 42 4.85 8.41 -5.22
C ILE A 42 4.45 9.43 -6.28
N GLU A 43 5.43 10.13 -6.83
CA GLU A 43 5.24 11.02 -7.98
C GLU A 43 5.78 10.38 -9.25
N VAL A 44 4.88 10.02 -10.16
CA VAL A 44 5.20 9.35 -11.41
C VAL A 44 5.21 10.35 -12.55
N PHE A 45 6.31 10.38 -13.31
CA PHE A 45 6.47 11.19 -14.50
C PHE A 45 6.64 10.30 -15.72
N ALA A 46 5.83 10.53 -16.75
CA ALA A 46 5.88 9.78 -18.00
C ALA A 46 5.78 10.71 -19.20
N SER A 47 6.43 10.36 -20.31
CA SER A 47 6.26 11.06 -21.58
C SER A 47 6.09 10.11 -22.75
N ALA A 48 5.27 10.48 -23.74
CA ALA A 48 5.11 9.74 -24.98
C ALA A 48 6.10 10.21 -26.06
N GLU A 49 6.54 9.29 -26.92
CA GLU A 49 7.37 9.60 -28.09
C GLU A 49 6.54 10.33 -29.17
N GLY A 50 7.13 11.39 -29.74
CA GLY A 50 6.61 12.01 -30.95
C GLY A 50 6.89 13.51 -31.02
N GLN A 51 7.37 13.97 -32.18
CA GLN A 51 7.67 15.39 -32.47
C GLN A 51 6.43 16.31 -32.41
N TRP A 52 5.23 15.74 -32.33
CA TRP A 52 3.94 16.45 -32.31
C TRP A 52 3.13 16.19 -31.03
N GLY A 53 3.76 15.66 -29.99
CA GLY A 53 3.12 15.46 -28.69
C GLY A 53 2.11 14.32 -28.68
N GLY A 54 2.61 13.08 -28.67
CA GLY A 54 1.78 11.95 -28.25
C GLY A 54 1.16 12.24 -26.87
N GLU A 55 -0.05 11.76 -26.63
CA GLU A 55 -0.69 11.92 -25.33
C GLU A 55 -0.20 10.84 -24.38
N VAL A 56 0.03 11.21 -23.14
CA VAL A 56 0.34 10.28 -22.06
C VAL A 56 -0.66 10.47 -20.92
N CYS A 57 -1.03 9.35 -20.30
CA CYS A 57 -1.93 9.30 -19.17
C CYS A 57 -1.39 8.30 -18.16
N ILE A 58 -1.53 8.62 -16.88
CA ILE A 58 -1.24 7.69 -15.79
C ILE A 58 -2.61 7.33 -15.18
N LEU A 59 -2.82 6.04 -14.86
CA LEU A 59 -4.09 5.42 -14.44
C LEU A 59 -5.20 5.41 -15.50
N ARG A 60 -5.62 6.58 -15.99
CA ARG A 60 -6.74 6.74 -16.91
C ARG A 60 -6.51 7.92 -17.85
N CYS A 61 -6.92 7.77 -19.11
CA CYS A 61 -6.99 8.88 -20.04
C CYS A 61 -8.37 9.53 -19.98
N ASN A 62 -8.42 10.80 -19.59
CA ASN A 62 -9.61 11.65 -19.79
C ASN A 62 -9.44 12.45 -21.09
N ASN A 63 -10.49 13.12 -21.56
CA ASN A 63 -10.45 13.96 -22.78
C ASN A 63 -9.49 15.18 -22.70
N GLY A 64 -8.69 15.30 -21.63
CA GLY A 64 -7.64 16.30 -21.42
C GLY A 64 -6.29 15.69 -21.03
N SER A 65 -5.98 14.48 -21.50
CA SER A 65 -4.65 13.86 -21.32
C SER A 65 -3.51 14.79 -21.75
N GLY A 66 -2.42 14.76 -20.98
CA GLY A 66 -1.29 15.66 -21.19
C GLY A 66 -0.59 15.33 -22.48
N VAL A 67 -0.38 16.36 -23.29
CA VAL A 67 0.44 16.27 -24.50
C VAL A 67 1.90 16.27 -24.07
N GLY A 68 2.68 15.29 -24.52
CA GLY A 68 4.10 15.19 -24.19
C GLY A 68 4.36 14.54 -22.85
N THR A 69 4.31 15.29 -21.74
CA THR A 69 4.69 14.82 -20.39
C THR A 69 3.53 14.94 -19.41
N MET A 70 3.35 13.94 -18.56
CA MET A 70 2.42 13.94 -17.43
C MET A 70 3.15 13.60 -16.14
N GLY A 71 2.80 14.32 -15.08
CA GLY A 71 3.15 14.01 -13.70
C GLY A 71 1.88 13.66 -12.93
N GLN A 72 1.90 12.62 -12.12
CA GLN A 72 0.80 12.27 -11.23
C GLN A 72 1.31 11.77 -9.88
N THR A 73 0.80 12.38 -8.81
CA THR A 73 0.92 11.83 -7.46
C THR A 73 -0.06 10.67 -7.31
N VAL A 74 0.47 9.51 -6.91
CA VAL A 74 -0.29 8.28 -6.69
C VAL A 74 -0.14 7.88 -5.23
N ARG A 75 -1.25 7.77 -4.53
CA ARG A 75 -1.28 7.21 -3.17
C ARG A 75 -1.18 5.70 -3.21
N LEU A 76 -0.40 5.14 -2.30
CA LEU A 76 -0.19 3.72 -2.12
C LEU A 76 -0.89 3.28 -0.84
N ASP A 77 -1.81 2.32 -0.97
CA ASP A 77 -2.46 1.72 0.19
C ASP A 77 -1.39 1.02 1.06
N PRO A 78 -1.38 1.24 2.38
CA PRO A 78 -0.41 0.61 3.27
C PRO A 78 -0.74 -0.85 3.57
N GLY A 79 -2.00 -1.26 3.40
CA GLY A 79 -2.47 -2.61 3.67
C GLY A 79 -2.24 -3.60 2.51
N PRO A 80 -2.49 -4.89 2.75
CA PRO A 80 -2.48 -5.89 1.69
C PRO A 80 -3.59 -5.63 0.65
N PRO A 81 -3.38 -5.97 -0.64
CA PRO A 81 -2.14 -6.51 -1.19
C PRO A 81 -1.09 -5.38 -1.35
N TRP A 82 0.13 -5.58 -0.83
CA TRP A 82 1.25 -4.60 -0.87
C TRP A 82 1.85 -4.43 -2.28
N PHE A 83 0.97 -4.40 -3.26
CA PHE A 83 1.23 -4.43 -4.69
C PHE A 83 0.17 -3.59 -5.39
N THR A 84 0.61 -2.66 -6.23
CA THR A 84 -0.25 -1.79 -7.01
C THR A 84 0.21 -1.75 -8.45
N GLN A 85 -0.70 -2.00 -9.40
CA GLN A 85 -0.41 -1.85 -10.82
C GLN A 85 -0.90 -0.50 -11.32
N LEU A 86 0.01 0.25 -11.91
CA LEU A 86 -0.27 1.57 -12.47
C LEU A 86 -0.18 1.48 -14.00
N PRO A 87 -1.32 1.47 -14.72
CA PRO A 87 -1.31 1.53 -16.17
C PRO A 87 -0.88 2.93 -16.63
N ILE A 88 0.04 2.97 -17.58
CA ILE A 88 0.53 4.18 -18.23
C ILE A 88 0.17 4.05 -19.70
N ILE A 89 -0.70 4.93 -20.17
CA ILE A 89 -1.29 4.82 -21.49
C ILE A 89 -0.71 5.92 -22.36
N THR A 90 -0.16 5.55 -23.50
CA THR A 90 0.29 6.48 -24.54
C THR A 90 -0.62 6.38 -25.74
N LYS A 91 -1.02 7.51 -26.33
CA LYS A 91 -1.80 7.57 -27.57
C LYS A 91 -1.02 8.29 -28.65
N SER A 92 -1.19 7.83 -29.88
CA SER A 92 -0.63 8.51 -31.05
C SER A 92 -1.23 9.89 -31.24
N ALA A 93 -0.51 10.78 -31.92
CA ALA A 93 -0.95 12.16 -32.13
C ALA A 93 -2.27 12.25 -32.94
N ASP A 94 -2.54 11.27 -33.80
CA ASP A 94 -3.81 11.11 -34.52
C ASP A 94 -4.94 10.48 -33.66
N ARG A 95 -4.63 10.09 -32.42
CA ARG A 95 -5.49 9.39 -31.46
C ARG A 95 -6.09 8.07 -31.97
N GLN A 96 -5.55 7.51 -33.05
CA GLN A 96 -6.04 6.26 -33.64
C GLN A 96 -5.42 5.01 -33.03
N ARG A 97 -4.26 5.15 -32.37
CA ARG A 97 -3.54 4.04 -31.73
C ARG A 97 -3.28 4.37 -30.27
N GLN A 98 -3.29 3.33 -29.45
CA GLN A 98 -2.93 3.43 -28.04
C GLN A 98 -2.09 2.23 -27.63
N GLN A 99 -1.29 2.43 -26.60
CA GLN A 99 -0.43 1.42 -26.03
C GLN A 99 -0.39 1.60 -24.52
N THR A 100 -0.39 0.49 -23.80
CA THR A 100 -0.37 0.48 -22.33
C THR A 100 0.92 -0.14 -21.84
N TYR A 101 1.61 0.59 -20.97
CA TYR A 101 2.73 0.15 -20.16
C TYR A 101 2.21 -0.07 -18.74
N VAL A 102 2.86 -0.95 -17.98
CA VAL A 102 2.50 -1.24 -16.60
C VAL A 102 3.68 -0.92 -15.70
N LEU A 103 3.45 -0.05 -14.73
CA LEU A 103 4.35 0.12 -13.59
C LEU A 103 3.82 -0.73 -12.43
N ASN A 104 4.53 -1.80 -12.13
CA ASN A 104 4.27 -2.69 -11.00
C ASN A 104 4.99 -2.12 -9.77
N VAL A 105 4.22 -1.59 -8.83
CA VAL A 105 4.75 -1.05 -7.57
C VAL A 105 4.60 -2.10 -6.49
N ARG A 106 5.73 -2.56 -5.95
CA ARG A 106 5.79 -3.45 -4.80
C ARG A 106 6.21 -2.67 -3.57
N ARG A 107 5.39 -2.70 -2.53
CA ARG A 107 5.73 -2.12 -1.24
C ARG A 107 6.37 -3.20 -0.37
N GLU A 108 7.50 -2.87 0.24
CA GLU A 108 8.10 -3.74 1.24
C GLU A 108 7.15 -3.86 2.44
N VAL A 109 7.11 -5.05 3.03
CA VAL A 109 6.30 -5.32 4.21
C VAL A 109 7.13 -5.03 5.43
N SER A 110 6.57 -4.31 6.41
CA SER A 110 7.26 -4.10 7.68
C SER A 110 7.53 -5.44 8.37
N SER A 111 8.75 -5.59 8.92
CA SER A 111 9.09 -6.73 9.78
C SER A 111 8.63 -6.53 11.23
N VAL A 112 7.99 -5.40 11.55
CA VAL A 112 7.53 -5.06 12.91
C VAL A 112 6.12 -5.61 13.12
N ALA A 113 5.96 -6.46 14.14
CA ALA A 113 4.68 -7.05 14.55
C ALA A 113 4.34 -6.74 16.02
N GLU A 114 4.86 -5.63 16.55
CA GLU A 114 4.66 -5.21 17.94
C GLU A 114 3.32 -4.47 18.12
N LEU A 115 2.68 -4.67 19.27
CA LEU A 115 1.57 -3.81 19.70
C LEU A 115 2.14 -2.50 20.26
N ALA A 116 1.48 -1.38 19.97
CA ALA A 116 1.70 -0.11 20.67
C ALA A 116 0.91 -0.04 22.00
N GLY A 117 -0.09 -0.90 22.17
CA GLY A 117 -0.93 -0.92 23.38
C GLY A 117 -1.78 -2.18 23.48
N LEU A 118 -2.19 -2.50 24.71
CA LEU A 118 -3.24 -3.47 25.02
C LEU A 118 -4.04 -2.94 26.20
N SER A 119 -5.34 -2.71 26.00
CA SER A 119 -6.26 -2.35 27.08
C SER A 119 -7.31 -3.43 27.30
N ALA A 120 -7.83 -3.47 28.53
CA ALA A 120 -8.89 -4.39 28.92
C ALA A 120 -10.01 -3.62 29.63
N GLU A 121 -11.25 -3.95 29.27
CA GLU A 121 -12.45 -3.56 30.01
C GLU A 121 -12.92 -4.77 30.85
N GLU A 122 -13.49 -4.51 32.03
CA GLU A 122 -13.98 -5.51 33.01
C GLU A 122 -12.93 -6.39 33.70
N CYS A 123 -11.65 -6.28 33.33
CA CYS A 123 -10.54 -6.90 34.05
C CYS A 123 -9.31 -6.00 34.14
N GLU A 124 -8.38 -6.38 35.02
CA GLU A 124 -7.04 -5.78 35.12
C GLU A 124 -6.01 -6.71 34.49
N LEU A 125 -5.15 -6.15 33.62
CA LEU A 125 -4.03 -6.88 33.02
C LEU A 125 -2.87 -6.93 34.01
N THR A 126 -2.34 -8.13 34.24
CA THR A 126 -1.12 -8.34 35.02
C THR A 126 -0.12 -9.14 34.18
N PRO A 127 1.09 -8.60 33.92
CA PRO A 127 1.54 -7.24 34.25
C PRO A 127 0.78 -6.16 33.45
N ALA A 128 1.00 -4.88 33.77
CA ALA A 128 0.57 -3.79 32.91
C ALA A 128 1.21 -3.92 31.53
N PHE A 129 0.56 -3.39 30.48
CA PHE A 129 1.04 -3.52 29.11
C PHE A 129 2.50 -3.06 28.95
N HIS A 130 3.30 -3.90 28.30
CA HIS A 130 4.66 -3.62 27.88
C HIS A 130 4.94 -4.35 26.55
N PRO A 131 5.57 -3.71 25.54
CA PRO A 131 5.74 -4.30 24.21
C PRO A 131 6.54 -5.62 24.20
N ASN A 132 7.45 -5.79 25.17
CA ASN A 132 8.25 -7.01 25.32
C ASN A 132 7.58 -8.13 26.14
N VAL A 133 6.36 -7.91 26.63
CA VAL A 133 5.61 -8.92 27.38
C VAL A 133 4.56 -9.55 26.46
N THR A 134 4.66 -10.85 26.29
CA THR A 134 3.76 -11.66 25.45
C THR A 134 2.68 -12.39 26.23
N ASP A 135 2.81 -12.46 27.56
CA ASP A 135 1.93 -13.21 28.44
C ASP A 135 1.26 -12.29 29.46
N TYR A 136 -0.07 -12.27 29.43
CA TYR A 136 -0.89 -11.49 30.34
C TYR A 136 -1.95 -12.36 31.01
N SER A 137 -2.18 -12.12 32.30
CA SER A 137 -3.41 -12.56 32.97
C SER A 137 -4.40 -11.41 33.06
N CYS A 138 -5.67 -11.70 32.78
CA CYS A 138 -6.79 -10.77 32.93
C CYS A 138 -7.58 -11.18 34.18
N THR A 139 -7.49 -10.39 35.25
CA THR A 139 -8.17 -10.65 36.53
C THR A 139 -9.47 -9.86 36.57
N PHE A 140 -10.61 -10.55 36.55
CA PHE A 140 -11.93 -9.93 36.58
C PHE A 140 -12.16 -9.15 37.89
N ARG A 141 -12.79 -7.98 37.78
CA ARG A 141 -13.08 -7.13 38.95
C ARG A 141 -14.16 -7.72 39.88
N TYR A 142 -15.02 -8.59 39.33
CA TYR A 142 -16.14 -9.19 40.04
C TYR A 142 -16.25 -10.70 39.73
N ASN A 143 -16.76 -11.49 40.69
CA ASN A 143 -16.94 -12.95 40.59
C ASN A 143 -18.27 -13.37 39.91
N VAL A 144 -18.81 -12.55 39.00
CA VAL A 144 -20.01 -12.90 38.23
C VAL A 144 -19.63 -13.20 36.77
N THR A 145 -20.51 -13.87 36.03
CA THR A 145 -20.28 -14.19 34.61
C THR A 145 -20.16 -12.91 33.80
N MET A 146 -18.93 -12.47 33.53
CA MET A 146 -18.61 -11.28 32.73
C MET A 146 -17.82 -11.67 31.49
N THR A 147 -17.90 -10.83 30.47
CA THR A 147 -17.04 -10.88 29.30
C THR A 147 -16.09 -9.70 29.39
N ALA A 148 -14.79 -9.96 29.42
CA ALA A 148 -13.79 -8.89 29.33
C ALA A 148 -13.52 -8.60 27.85
N LYS A 149 -13.34 -7.32 27.54
CA LYS A 149 -13.09 -6.85 26.17
C LYS A 149 -11.66 -6.35 26.07
N LEU A 150 -10.88 -7.03 25.23
CA LEU A 150 -9.49 -6.67 24.95
C LEU A 150 -9.40 -5.84 23.68
N THR A 151 -8.74 -4.69 23.79
CA THR A 151 -8.50 -3.79 22.66
C THR A 151 -6.98 -3.63 22.47
N PRO A 152 -6.36 -4.46 21.61
CA PRO A 152 -4.99 -4.23 21.17
C PRO A 152 -4.91 -2.99 20.27
N LEU A 153 -3.77 -2.30 20.29
CA LEU A 153 -3.44 -1.16 19.46
C LEU A 153 -2.18 -1.48 18.67
N LEU A 154 -2.23 -1.32 17.35
CA LEU A 154 -1.06 -1.48 16.49
C LEU A 154 -0.16 -0.25 16.54
N ASP A 155 1.14 -0.49 16.34
CA ASP A 155 2.05 0.58 15.96
C ASP A 155 1.94 0.84 14.44
N SER A 156 0.97 1.66 14.03
CA SER A 156 0.76 2.00 12.62
C SER A 156 1.89 2.84 12.01
N SER A 157 2.74 3.45 12.85
CA SER A 157 3.91 4.21 12.37
C SER A 157 5.04 3.28 11.92
N ARG A 158 5.18 2.14 12.59
CA ARG A 158 6.20 1.12 12.27
C ARG A 158 5.67 -0.01 11.41
N CYS A 159 4.37 -0.25 11.40
CA CYS A 159 3.71 -1.14 10.46
C CYS A 159 2.46 -0.49 9.84
N PRO A 160 2.65 0.41 8.86
CA PRO A 160 1.55 0.91 8.05
C PRO A 160 0.77 -0.26 7.44
N GLY A 161 -0.55 -0.31 7.66
CA GLY A 161 -1.42 -1.33 7.08
C GLY A 161 -1.32 -2.74 7.68
N CYS A 162 -0.62 -2.89 8.81
CA CYS A 162 -0.77 -4.09 9.64
C CYS A 162 -2.24 -4.29 10.04
N ILE A 163 -2.62 -5.55 10.22
CA ILE A 163 -3.91 -5.95 10.77
C ILE A 163 -3.68 -6.78 12.03
N ILE A 164 -4.59 -6.67 13.01
CA ILE A 164 -4.59 -7.53 14.18
C ILE A 164 -5.43 -8.76 13.83
N LEU A 165 -4.85 -9.93 14.01
CA LEU A 165 -5.54 -11.21 13.90
C LEU A 165 -5.87 -11.71 15.30
N ALA A 166 -7.14 -11.61 15.70
CA ALA A 166 -7.64 -12.29 16.88
C ALA A 166 -8.01 -13.75 16.51
N PRO A 167 -8.08 -14.69 17.48
CA PRO A 167 -8.45 -16.08 17.19
C PRO A 167 -9.79 -16.26 16.46
N ASP A 168 -10.71 -15.30 16.60
CA ASP A 168 -12.00 -15.25 15.90
C ASP A 168 -12.07 -14.15 14.82
N ASN A 169 -10.93 -13.57 14.46
CA ASN A 169 -10.79 -12.38 13.60
C ASN A 169 -11.59 -11.15 14.05
N THR A 170 -12.03 -11.09 15.31
CA THR A 170 -12.73 -9.91 15.85
C THR A 170 -11.83 -9.10 16.77
N VAL A 171 -11.75 -7.81 16.49
CA VAL A 171 -11.16 -6.82 17.38
C VAL A 171 -12.22 -5.77 17.63
N PRO A 172 -12.57 -5.48 18.90
CA PRO A 172 -11.97 -5.98 20.14
C PRO A 172 -12.36 -7.44 20.46
N TYR A 173 -11.44 -8.16 21.13
CA TYR A 173 -11.59 -9.60 21.44
C TYR A 173 -12.27 -9.82 22.78
N ASN A 174 -13.19 -10.78 22.85
CA ASN A 174 -14.02 -11.05 24.03
C ASN A 174 -13.54 -12.30 24.79
N LEU A 175 -13.07 -12.10 26.03
CA LEU A 175 -12.69 -13.17 26.94
C LEU A 175 -13.86 -13.57 27.83
N ARG A 176 -14.20 -14.87 27.85
CA ARG A 176 -15.19 -15.43 28.78
C ARG A 176 -14.50 -16.11 29.95
N ASN A 177 -15.04 -15.93 31.15
CA ASN A 177 -14.48 -16.38 32.43
C ASN A 177 -14.43 -17.92 32.65
N GLU A 178 -14.70 -18.75 31.62
CA GLU A 178 -14.71 -20.22 31.76
C GLU A 178 -13.46 -20.88 31.18
N PHE A 179 -12.29 -20.67 31.78
CA PHE A 179 -10.99 -21.28 31.40
C PHE A 179 -10.36 -20.71 30.12
N SER A 180 -9.44 -19.75 30.22
CA SER A 180 -8.44 -19.54 29.15
C SER A 180 -7.18 -18.85 29.69
N LYS A 181 -6.06 -19.57 29.81
CA LYS A 181 -4.74 -18.93 29.73
C LYS A 181 -4.56 -18.43 28.31
N MET A 182 -4.18 -17.18 28.12
CA MET A 182 -3.83 -16.65 26.80
C MET A 182 -2.38 -17.03 26.47
N ARG A 183 -2.15 -17.52 25.25
CA ARG A 183 -0.85 -17.52 24.57
C ARG A 183 -0.99 -16.69 23.29
N PRO A 184 0.06 -15.99 22.84
CA PRO A 184 0.07 -15.32 21.53
C PRO A 184 -0.19 -16.30 20.39
#